data_AF-A0A060VPN4-F1
#
_entry.id   AF-A0A060VPN4-F1
#
_cell.length_a   1.000
_cell.length_b   1.000
_cell.length_c   1.000
_cell.angle_alpha   90.00
_cell.angle_beta   90.00
_cell.angle_gamma   90.00
#
_symmetry.space_group_name_H-M   'P 1'
#
loop_
_entity.id
_entity.type
_entity.pdbx_description
1 polymer ?
#
loop_
_entity_poly.entity_id
_entity_poly.type
_entity_poly.pdbx_seq_one_letter_code
_entity_poly.pdbx_strand_id
1 'polypeptide(L)'
;MGPIPLCLLLCALPLCVPVWGGHGDDDDDKEYGWSVQSIPLILDRHTVHLRTPNFGGKGDGAYGEGVCGIECQSALPPPDQATVESMLGYETVYENGTRTYTDVTLQGLNETTSRTPSHTRRKRQVYGLDGRFVISDSHFTTNYPFSTAVRLSTGCSGVLVSDKHILTAAHCVHDGKDYLQRVRRLKVGVLQVKSKREANTEKERREGGGRQRRRGSRSSRVQRSTETKKQPSFRWTRVKQIHIPKGWIHTGDDDTNAVTPDYDYALLELKRPIKQKHMELGVAPAAKPLPLGRIHFSGFDNEPEGGQTEGEKEKVVYRFCSVTEESDDLLYQHCDAQQGASGAGVYIRLRQEVEGSNKRKWQRKVIGVFSGHRWVEGDQGEKRDYNVAVRITPLKYAQICHWIHGDPSMCTKA
;
A
#
# COMPACT_ATOMS: atom_id res chain seq x y z
N MET A 1 20.08 -88.70 14.83
CA MET A 1 20.19 -88.11 16.18
C MET A 1 20.96 -86.79 16.01
N GLY A 2 20.35 -85.64 16.32
CA GLY A 2 20.98 -84.30 16.19
C GLY A 2 22.16 -84.10 17.15
N PRO A 3 22.94 -82.98 17.12
CA PRO A 3 22.42 -81.57 17.14
C PRO A 3 23.25 -80.45 16.40
N ILE A 4 22.55 -79.33 16.05
CA ILE A 4 22.76 -77.84 16.26
C ILE A 4 24.18 -77.28 16.58
N PRO A 5 24.59 -75.99 16.34
CA PRO A 5 24.31 -74.90 15.35
C PRO A 5 25.62 -74.23 14.78
N LEU A 6 25.53 -73.23 13.86
CA LEU A 6 26.23 -71.92 14.02
C LEU A 6 25.83 -70.88 12.95
N CYS A 7 25.43 -69.70 13.41
CA CYS A 7 25.38 -68.45 12.65
C CYS A 7 26.74 -68.10 12.05
N LEU A 8 26.78 -67.61 10.81
CA LEU A 8 27.82 -66.67 10.37
C LEU A 8 27.22 -65.63 9.41
N LEU A 9 27.43 -64.36 9.78
CA LEU A 9 27.08 -63.14 9.05
C LEU A 9 27.75 -63.11 7.67
N LEU A 10 27.00 -62.68 6.65
CA LEU A 10 27.56 -62.20 5.39
C LEU A 10 27.36 -60.68 5.31
N CYS A 11 28.48 -59.96 5.48
CA CYS A 11 28.63 -58.55 5.21
C CYS A 11 28.51 -58.28 3.70
N ALA A 12 27.62 -57.37 3.30
CA ALA A 12 27.62 -56.79 1.96
C ALA A 12 28.15 -55.35 2.03
N LEU A 13 29.29 -55.11 1.36
CA LEU A 13 29.85 -53.78 1.09
C LEU A 13 29.15 -53.17 -0.14
N PRO A 14 28.81 -51.87 -0.16
CA PRO A 14 28.27 -51.22 -1.34
C PRO A 14 29.39 -50.72 -2.27
N LEU A 15 29.25 -51.00 -3.56
CA LEU A 15 30.06 -50.42 -4.64
C LEU A 15 29.66 -48.95 -4.87
N CYS A 16 30.56 -48.02 -4.56
CA CYS A 16 30.45 -46.62 -4.97
C CYS A 16 30.80 -46.46 -6.46
N VAL A 17 29.85 -45.97 -7.26
CA VAL A 17 30.11 -45.46 -8.62
C VAL A 17 30.19 -43.93 -8.52
N PRO A 18 31.23 -43.26 -9.06
CA PRO A 18 31.32 -41.81 -9.03
C PRO A 18 30.44 -41.23 -10.15
N VAL A 19 29.33 -40.60 -9.78
CA VAL A 19 28.57 -39.74 -10.70
C VAL A 19 29.25 -38.37 -10.70
N TRP A 20 29.91 -38.05 -11.80
CA TRP A 20 30.36 -36.69 -12.09
C TRP A 20 29.17 -35.75 -12.20
N GLY A 21 29.31 -34.58 -11.58
CA GLY A 21 28.29 -33.55 -11.50
C GLY A 21 27.90 -33.00 -12.87
N GLY A 22 26.59 -32.97 -13.11
CA GLY A 22 25.94 -31.91 -13.85
C GLY A 22 25.11 -31.13 -12.83
N HIS A 23 25.62 -29.98 -12.39
CA HIS A 23 24.89 -29.00 -11.60
C HIS A 23 23.84 -28.38 -12.54
N GLY A 24 22.66 -28.99 -12.59
CA GLY A 24 21.50 -28.45 -13.30
C GLY A 24 20.64 -27.64 -12.34
N ASP A 25 21.12 -26.45 -11.95
CA ASP A 25 20.39 -25.47 -11.14
C ASP A 25 20.46 -24.09 -11.83
N ASP A 26 20.02 -23.99 -13.09
CA ASP A 26 20.03 -22.71 -13.83
C ASP A 26 18.72 -22.38 -14.58
N ASP A 27 17.66 -23.20 -14.45
CA ASP A 27 16.40 -22.95 -15.19
C ASP A 27 15.19 -22.50 -14.34
N ASP A 28 15.25 -22.54 -13.00
CA ASP A 28 14.15 -22.08 -12.13
C ASP A 28 14.19 -20.56 -11.81
N ASP A 29 15.28 -19.88 -12.18
CA ASP A 29 15.55 -18.49 -11.74
C ASP A 29 15.04 -17.43 -12.73
N LYS A 30 14.42 -17.82 -13.85
CA LYS A 30 13.89 -16.88 -14.88
C LYS A 30 12.48 -16.36 -14.57
N GLU A 31 11.73 -16.99 -13.66
CA GLU A 31 10.30 -16.70 -13.46
C GLU A 31 9.99 -15.68 -12.34
N TYR A 32 10.97 -15.32 -11.50
CA TYR A 32 10.76 -14.47 -10.30
C TYR A 32 11.36 -13.05 -10.40
N GLY A 33 11.26 -12.43 -11.57
CA GLY A 33 11.74 -11.07 -11.84
C GLY A 33 10.62 -10.05 -12.08
N TRP A 34 10.93 -8.76 -11.92
CA TRP A 34 10.07 -7.69 -12.43
C TRP A 34 10.05 -7.75 -13.96
N SER A 35 8.88 -8.04 -14.54
CA SER A 35 8.66 -7.93 -15.97
C SER A 35 8.31 -6.49 -16.35
N VAL A 36 8.92 -5.98 -17.42
CA VAL A 36 8.57 -4.67 -17.99
C VAL A 36 7.24 -4.82 -18.71
N GLN A 37 6.25 -4.05 -18.28
CA GLN A 37 4.92 -4.03 -18.89
C GLN A 37 4.71 -2.74 -19.68
N SER A 38 4.10 -2.85 -20.86
CA SER A 38 3.66 -1.68 -21.63
C SER A 38 2.40 -1.12 -20.98
N ILE A 39 2.38 0.20 -20.78
CA ILE A 39 1.31 0.89 -20.05
C ILE A 39 0.54 1.80 -21.02
N PRO A 40 -0.81 1.76 -20.99
CA PRO A 40 -1.62 2.68 -21.79
C PRO A 40 -1.43 4.11 -21.30
N LEU A 41 -1.52 5.07 -22.20
CA LEU A 41 -1.42 6.48 -21.87
C LEU A 41 -2.79 7.04 -21.49
N ILE A 42 -2.80 7.86 -20.44
CA ILE A 42 -3.96 8.65 -20.03
C ILE A 42 -3.71 10.09 -20.42
N LEU A 43 -4.68 10.68 -21.10
CA LEU A 43 -4.65 12.07 -21.53
C LEU A 43 -5.88 12.80 -21.00
N ASP A 44 -5.66 14.01 -20.48
CA ASP A 44 -6.74 14.88 -20.03
C ASP A 44 -7.48 15.43 -21.26
N ARG A 45 -8.78 15.13 -21.35
CA ARG A 45 -9.63 15.58 -22.46
C ARG A 45 -10.25 16.95 -22.15
N HIS A 46 -10.87 17.06 -20.99
CA HIS A 46 -11.60 18.26 -20.59
C HIS A 46 -11.68 18.35 -19.07
N THR A 47 -11.44 19.54 -18.52
CA THR A 47 -11.53 19.81 -17.09
C THR A 47 -12.59 20.87 -16.83
N VAL A 48 -13.59 20.52 -16.02
CA VAL A 48 -14.64 21.43 -15.56
C VAL A 48 -14.47 21.81 -14.11
N HIS A 49 -14.90 23.03 -13.77
CA HIS A 49 -15.07 23.42 -12.37
C HIS A 49 -16.39 22.88 -11.84
N LEU A 50 -16.33 22.21 -10.69
CA LEU A 50 -17.50 21.77 -9.95
C LEU A 50 -17.81 22.74 -8.81
N ARG A 51 -19.01 22.59 -8.23
CA ARG A 51 -19.35 23.27 -6.98
C ARG A 51 -18.36 22.85 -5.89
N THR A 52 -17.97 23.78 -5.03
CA THR A 52 -17.13 23.48 -3.87
C THR A 52 -17.79 22.39 -3.02
N PRO A 53 -17.02 21.38 -2.56
CA PRO A 53 -17.57 20.31 -1.75
C PRO A 53 -18.07 20.86 -0.41
N ASN A 54 -19.13 20.25 0.12
CA ASN A 54 -19.67 20.67 1.42
C ASN A 54 -18.76 20.19 2.56
N PHE A 55 -17.93 19.18 2.29
CA PHE A 55 -17.14 18.46 3.28
C PHE A 55 -18.00 17.87 4.40
N GLY A 56 -19.20 17.39 4.03
CA GLY A 56 -20.17 16.78 4.92
C GLY A 56 -20.04 15.25 5.01
N GLY A 57 -19.07 14.66 4.33
CA GLY A 57 -18.90 13.23 4.26
C GLY A 57 -18.66 12.60 5.63
N LYS A 58 -19.30 11.46 5.89
CA LYS A 58 -19.22 10.77 7.18
C LYS A 58 -18.09 9.73 7.14
N GLY A 59 -17.14 9.84 8.06
CA GLY A 59 -16.28 8.71 8.40
C GLY A 59 -17.10 7.72 9.23
N ASP A 60 -16.90 6.42 9.01
CA ASP A 60 -17.60 5.32 9.71
C ASP A 60 -18.88 4.81 9.02
N GLY A 61 -18.90 4.81 7.69
CA GLY A 61 -19.72 3.87 6.94
C GLY A 61 -18.96 2.55 6.80
N ALA A 62 -19.24 1.57 7.66
CA ALA A 62 -19.01 0.17 7.29
C ALA A 62 -19.64 -0.01 5.91
N TYR A 63 -18.83 -0.34 4.91
CA TYR A 63 -19.31 -0.51 3.55
C TYR A 63 -20.50 -1.46 3.55
N GLY A 64 -21.55 -1.09 2.82
CA GLY A 64 -22.82 -1.80 2.80
C GLY A 64 -22.62 -3.31 2.68
N GLU A 65 -23.43 -4.05 3.43
CA GLU A 65 -23.51 -5.50 3.31
C GLU A 65 -23.86 -5.86 1.85
N GLY A 66 -23.09 -6.74 1.21
CA GLY A 66 -23.45 -7.32 -0.09
C GLY A 66 -22.72 -6.77 -1.31
N VAL A 67 -21.43 -6.43 -1.21
CA VAL A 67 -20.63 -6.13 -2.41
C VAL A 67 -20.35 -7.43 -3.18
N CYS A 68 -20.57 -7.38 -4.50
CA CYS A 68 -20.27 -8.44 -5.47
C CYS A 68 -18.90 -9.08 -5.20
N GLY A 69 -18.93 -10.38 -4.84
CA GLY A 69 -17.72 -11.13 -4.52
C GLY A 69 -16.87 -11.48 -5.73
N ILE A 70 -15.78 -12.22 -5.49
CA ILE A 70 -14.80 -12.66 -6.50
C ILE A 70 -15.50 -13.34 -7.68
N GLU A 71 -16.51 -14.17 -7.39
CA GLU A 71 -17.26 -14.95 -8.37
C GLU A 71 -18.17 -14.06 -9.22
N CYS A 72 -18.85 -13.09 -8.61
CA CYS A 72 -19.66 -12.11 -9.33
C CYS A 72 -18.79 -11.17 -10.20
N GLN A 73 -17.63 -10.72 -9.72
CA GLN A 73 -16.69 -9.93 -10.53
C GLN A 73 -16.17 -10.72 -11.73
N SER A 74 -15.86 -12.02 -11.54
CA SER A 74 -15.35 -12.87 -12.62
C SER A 74 -16.38 -13.22 -13.70
N ALA A 75 -17.68 -13.07 -13.39
CA ALA A 75 -18.78 -13.35 -14.31
C ALA A 75 -19.22 -12.12 -15.11
N LEU A 76 -18.79 -10.92 -14.71
CA LEU A 76 -19.11 -9.69 -15.44
C LEU A 76 -18.28 -9.60 -16.72
N PRO A 77 -18.87 -9.19 -17.85
CA PRO A 77 -18.11 -8.92 -19.05
C PRO A 77 -17.13 -7.76 -18.80
N PRO A 78 -15.92 -7.79 -19.40
CA PRO A 78 -15.00 -6.67 -19.33
C PRO A 78 -15.70 -5.38 -19.78
N PRO A 79 -15.55 -4.26 -19.05
CA PRO A 79 -16.16 -3.01 -19.43
C PRO A 79 -15.63 -2.54 -20.79
N ASP A 80 -16.49 -1.89 -21.58
CA ASP A 80 -16.06 -1.26 -22.82
C ASP A 80 -15.13 -0.07 -22.54
N GLN A 81 -14.39 0.38 -23.57
CA GLN A 81 -13.41 1.46 -23.40
C GLN A 81 -14.05 2.75 -22.87
N ALA A 82 -15.26 3.09 -23.31
CA ALA A 82 -15.96 4.29 -22.86
C ALA A 82 -16.29 4.25 -21.36
N THR A 83 -16.70 3.08 -20.86
CA THR A 83 -16.94 2.86 -19.43
C THR A 83 -15.64 2.98 -18.64
N VAL A 84 -14.55 2.38 -19.13
CA VAL A 84 -13.23 2.50 -18.48
C VAL A 84 -12.75 3.96 -18.45
N GLU A 85 -12.83 4.68 -19.56
CA GLU A 85 -12.47 6.11 -19.64
C GLU A 85 -13.31 6.96 -18.68
N SER A 86 -14.61 6.68 -18.59
CA SER A 86 -15.50 7.35 -17.61
C SER A 86 -15.07 7.06 -16.17
N MET A 87 -14.80 5.80 -15.81
CA MET A 87 -14.38 5.41 -14.46
C MET A 87 -13.00 5.97 -14.08
N LEU A 88 -12.11 6.13 -15.06
CA LEU A 88 -10.79 6.77 -14.92
C LEU A 88 -10.83 8.29 -15.01
N GLY A 89 -11.96 8.91 -15.32
CA GLY A 89 -12.20 10.32 -15.04
C GLY A 89 -11.97 10.56 -13.55
N TYR A 90 -11.62 11.78 -13.14
CA TYR A 90 -11.25 12.02 -11.74
C TYR A 90 -11.62 13.41 -11.25
N GLU A 91 -11.94 13.49 -9.95
CA GLU A 91 -12.09 14.75 -9.25
C GLU A 91 -10.77 15.20 -8.64
N THR A 92 -10.54 16.51 -8.65
CA THR A 92 -9.44 17.14 -7.92
C THR A 92 -9.96 18.18 -6.95
N VAL A 93 -9.58 18.07 -5.68
CA VAL A 93 -9.83 19.10 -4.65
C VAL A 93 -8.53 19.76 -4.24
N TYR A 94 -8.52 21.08 -4.23
CA TYR A 94 -7.35 21.92 -3.97
C TYR A 94 -7.36 22.50 -2.54
N GLU A 95 -6.22 22.98 -2.04
CA GLU A 95 -6.09 23.60 -0.70
C GLU A 95 -7.04 24.80 -0.48
N ASN A 96 -7.38 25.53 -1.54
CA ASN A 96 -8.32 26.65 -1.50
C ASN A 96 -9.81 26.20 -1.45
N GLY A 97 -10.07 24.90 -1.50
CA GLY A 97 -11.41 24.32 -1.51
C GLY A 97 -12.08 24.28 -2.88
N THR A 98 -11.43 24.75 -3.95
CA THR A 98 -11.96 24.57 -5.31
C THR A 98 -11.97 23.10 -5.69
N ARG A 99 -12.90 22.74 -6.57
CA ARG A 99 -13.05 21.37 -7.05
C ARG A 99 -13.20 21.38 -8.56
N THR A 100 -12.50 20.47 -9.20
CA THR A 100 -12.59 20.22 -10.64
C THR A 100 -12.86 18.76 -10.92
N TYR A 101 -13.41 18.48 -12.09
CA TYR A 101 -13.54 17.13 -12.62
C TYR A 101 -12.92 17.09 -14.01
N THR A 102 -12.11 16.07 -14.27
CA THR A 102 -11.39 15.88 -15.53
C THR A 102 -11.84 14.58 -16.17
N ASP A 103 -12.33 14.67 -17.41
CA ASP A 103 -12.53 13.52 -18.29
C ASP A 103 -11.21 13.13 -18.94
N VAL A 104 -11.01 11.83 -19.14
CA VAL A 104 -9.78 11.28 -19.72
C VAL A 104 -10.06 10.49 -20.98
N THR A 105 -9.02 10.30 -21.79
CA THR A 105 -9.01 9.39 -22.94
C THR A 105 -7.82 8.44 -22.84
N LEU A 106 -8.02 7.19 -23.26
CA LEU A 106 -6.99 6.17 -23.27
C LEU A 106 -6.35 6.02 -24.65
N GLN A 107 -5.02 5.97 -24.70
CA GLN A 107 -4.27 5.68 -25.91
C GLN A 107 -3.37 4.45 -25.72
N GLY A 108 -3.28 3.60 -26.75
CA GLY A 108 -2.42 2.41 -26.72
C GLY A 108 -3.04 1.18 -26.05
N LEU A 109 -4.37 1.15 -25.93
CA LEU A 109 -5.14 0.01 -25.46
C LEU A 109 -5.24 -1.05 -26.58
N ASN A 110 -4.11 -1.63 -26.99
CA ASN A 110 -4.14 -2.79 -27.89
C ASN A 110 -4.55 -4.03 -27.08
N GLU A 111 -5.41 -4.86 -27.68
CA GLU A 111 -6.04 -6.07 -27.11
C GLU A 111 -5.04 -7.15 -26.64
N THR A 112 -4.33 -6.92 -25.53
CA THR A 112 -3.60 -8.00 -24.83
C THR A 112 -4.37 -8.54 -23.62
N THR A 113 -5.59 -8.06 -23.39
CA THR A 113 -6.47 -8.48 -22.31
C THR A 113 -7.66 -9.31 -22.79
N SER A 114 -7.58 -10.00 -23.93
CA SER A 114 -8.45 -11.16 -24.17
C SER A 114 -7.94 -12.35 -23.34
N ARG A 115 -8.12 -12.31 -22.03
CA ARG A 115 -7.79 -13.43 -21.14
C ARG A 115 -9.05 -14.20 -20.85
N THR A 116 -9.13 -15.39 -21.42
CA THR A 116 -10.10 -16.41 -21.04
C THR A 116 -9.97 -16.73 -19.53
N PRO A 117 -11.08 -16.80 -18.79
CA PRO A 117 -11.07 -17.24 -17.41
C PRO A 117 -10.76 -18.74 -17.35
N SER A 118 -9.48 -19.09 -17.24
CA SER A 118 -9.06 -20.45 -16.88
C SER A 118 -9.27 -20.64 -15.38
N HIS A 119 -10.34 -21.35 -15.03
CA HIS A 119 -10.66 -21.78 -13.68
C HIS A 119 -9.70 -22.87 -13.21
N THR A 120 -8.97 -22.61 -12.14
CA THR A 120 -8.44 -23.66 -11.26
C THR A 120 -8.72 -23.28 -9.81
N ARG A 121 -9.85 -23.77 -9.29
CA ARG A 121 -10.21 -23.70 -7.88
C ARG A 121 -9.24 -24.60 -7.10
N ARG A 122 -8.40 -24.04 -6.24
CA ARG A 122 -7.64 -24.83 -5.25
C ARG A 122 -7.86 -24.25 -3.85
N LYS A 123 -8.43 -25.08 -2.98
CA LYS A 123 -8.46 -24.85 -1.54
C LYS A 123 -7.03 -24.85 -1.00
N ARG A 124 -6.67 -23.80 -0.25
CA ARG A 124 -5.60 -23.88 0.74
C ARG A 124 -6.09 -23.31 2.07
N GLN A 125 -6.03 -24.15 3.09
CA GLN A 125 -6.08 -23.80 4.51
C GLN A 125 -4.72 -23.26 4.96
N VAL A 126 -4.72 -22.20 5.78
CA VAL A 126 -4.33 -22.21 7.21
C VAL A 126 -4.17 -20.77 7.70
N TYR A 127 -4.88 -20.45 8.78
CA TYR A 127 -4.71 -19.25 9.60
C TYR A 127 -3.66 -19.51 10.69
N GLY A 128 -2.75 -18.56 10.89
CA GLY A 128 -1.70 -18.60 11.92
C GLY A 128 -1.98 -17.62 13.08
N LEU A 129 -0.98 -17.46 13.96
CA LEU A 129 -0.96 -16.48 15.06
C LEU A 129 -0.73 -15.05 14.53
N ASP A 130 -1.14 -14.03 15.30
CA ASP A 130 -1.01 -12.59 14.99
C ASP A 130 0.37 -12.25 14.38
N GLY A 131 0.37 -11.88 13.09
CA GLY A 131 1.57 -11.60 12.29
C GLY A 131 2.02 -10.14 12.32
N ARG A 132 1.49 -9.33 13.23
CA ARG A 132 1.86 -7.91 13.34
C ARG A 132 3.18 -7.73 14.08
N PHE A 133 4.12 -7.08 13.41
CA PHE A 133 5.41 -6.70 13.99
C PHE A 133 5.44 -5.20 14.24
N VAL A 134 5.34 -4.81 15.51
CA VAL A 134 5.52 -3.42 15.92
C VAL A 134 7.00 -3.07 15.80
N ILE A 135 7.34 -2.14 14.89
CA ILE A 135 8.71 -1.68 14.70
C ILE A 135 8.98 -0.62 15.79
N SER A 136 9.59 -1.06 16.89
CA SER A 136 9.87 -0.22 18.06
C SER A 136 11.21 0.50 18.01
N ASP A 137 12.15 0.04 17.18
CA ASP A 137 13.45 0.71 17.03
C ASP A 137 13.34 1.94 16.13
N SER A 138 13.73 3.09 16.67
CA SER A 138 13.87 4.37 15.97
C SER A 138 14.72 4.27 14.69
N HIS A 139 15.72 3.38 14.67
CA HIS A 139 16.57 3.17 13.50
C HIS A 139 15.79 2.46 12.38
N PHE A 140 14.96 1.47 12.69
CA PHE A 140 14.19 0.77 11.65
C PHE A 140 12.99 1.60 11.17
N THR A 141 12.26 2.26 12.07
CA THR A 141 11.10 3.11 11.72
C THR A 141 11.46 4.24 10.74
N THR A 142 12.66 4.81 10.85
CA THR A 142 13.10 5.94 10.01
C THR A 142 13.93 5.54 8.80
N ASN A 143 14.12 4.24 8.57
CA ASN A 143 14.83 3.70 7.42
C ASN A 143 13.89 3.03 6.41
N TYR A 144 14.37 2.88 5.17
CA TYR A 144 13.63 2.19 4.12
C TYR A 144 13.56 0.68 4.42
N PRO A 145 12.40 0.00 4.24
CA PRO A 145 11.17 0.48 3.61
C PRO A 145 10.15 1.13 4.56
N PHE A 146 10.32 1.01 5.89
CA PHE A 146 9.30 1.40 6.87
C PHE A 146 9.05 2.92 6.92
N SER A 147 10.09 3.72 6.69
CA SER A 147 10.00 5.19 6.58
C SER A 147 9.09 5.70 5.45
N THR A 148 8.70 4.84 4.51
CA THR A 148 7.74 5.19 3.44
C THR A 148 6.30 5.21 3.94
N ALA A 149 6.01 4.54 5.07
CA ALA A 149 4.68 4.55 5.67
C ALA A 149 4.38 5.92 6.27
N VAL A 150 3.21 6.46 5.95
CA VAL A 150 2.78 7.79 6.42
C VAL A 150 1.46 7.70 7.16
N ARG A 151 1.22 8.69 8.03
CA ARG A 151 -0.01 8.84 8.80
C ARG A 151 -0.81 10.02 8.26
N LEU A 152 -2.07 9.82 7.92
CA LEU A 152 -2.99 10.91 7.60
C LEU A 152 -3.61 11.45 8.88
N SER A 153 -3.86 12.76 8.93
CA SER A 153 -4.56 13.39 10.07
C SER A 153 -6.01 12.95 10.22
N THR A 154 -6.57 12.27 9.22
CA THR A 154 -7.90 11.63 9.29
C THR A 154 -7.90 10.41 10.21
N GLY A 155 -6.73 9.79 10.40
CA GLY A 155 -6.58 8.54 11.11
C GLY A 155 -6.31 7.33 10.21
N CYS A 156 -6.07 7.55 8.91
CA CYS A 156 -5.63 6.52 7.96
C CYS A 156 -4.09 6.45 7.83
N SER A 157 -3.64 5.44 7.11
CA SER A 157 -2.26 5.27 6.65
C SER A 157 -2.12 5.64 5.16
N GLY A 158 -0.88 5.69 4.70
CA GLY A 158 -0.52 5.94 3.31
C GLY A 158 0.88 5.43 3.01
N VAL A 159 1.30 5.51 1.74
CA VAL A 159 2.67 5.24 1.33
C VAL A 159 3.24 6.39 0.49
N LEU A 160 4.48 6.77 0.78
CA LEU A 160 5.23 7.75 0.01
C LEU A 160 5.73 7.13 -1.31
N VAL A 161 5.18 7.58 -2.43
CA VAL A 161 5.47 7.05 -3.79
C VAL A 161 6.32 8.01 -4.65
N SER A 162 6.47 9.24 -4.20
CA SER A 162 7.48 10.19 -4.70
C SER A 162 7.78 11.21 -3.60
N ASP A 163 8.70 12.15 -3.83
CA ASP A 163 9.03 13.19 -2.85
C ASP A 163 7.84 14.08 -2.46
N LYS A 164 6.78 14.14 -3.29
CA LYS A 164 5.60 14.97 -3.05
C LYS A 164 4.28 14.21 -3.06
N HIS A 165 4.25 12.91 -3.38
CA HIS A 165 2.99 12.19 -3.59
C HIS A 165 2.82 11.03 -2.61
N ILE A 166 1.62 10.96 -2.05
CA ILE A 166 1.18 9.91 -1.13
C ILE A 166 0.04 9.13 -1.79
N LEU A 167 0.21 7.82 -1.89
CA LEU A 167 -0.89 6.93 -2.25
C LEU A 167 -1.61 6.47 -0.98
N THR A 168 -2.94 6.51 -0.99
CA THR A 168 -3.81 6.12 0.14
C THR A 168 -5.13 5.60 -0.40
N ALA A 169 -6.05 5.17 0.48
CA ALA A 169 -7.38 4.73 0.10
C ALA A 169 -8.32 5.93 -0.12
N ALA A 170 -9.26 5.83 -1.06
CA ALA A 170 -10.18 6.92 -1.37
C ALA A 170 -11.13 7.21 -0.19
N HIS A 171 -11.59 6.17 0.50
CA HIS A 171 -12.46 6.31 1.68
C HIS A 171 -11.80 7.05 2.85
N CYS A 172 -10.47 7.18 2.85
CA CYS A 172 -9.75 8.00 3.84
C CYS A 172 -9.96 9.50 3.65
N VAL A 173 -10.52 9.92 2.51
CA VAL A 173 -10.74 11.32 2.15
C VAL A 173 -12.15 11.61 1.59
N HIS A 174 -12.90 10.61 1.15
CA HIS A 174 -14.20 10.77 0.50
C HIS A 174 -15.12 9.58 0.80
N ASP A 175 -16.37 9.79 1.19
CA ASP A 175 -17.30 8.68 1.56
C ASP A 175 -18.08 8.09 0.38
N GLY A 176 -17.68 8.47 -0.84
CA GLY A 176 -18.35 8.13 -2.08
C GLY A 176 -19.41 9.15 -2.49
N LYS A 177 -19.88 10.02 -1.60
CA LYS A 177 -20.82 11.11 -1.93
C LYS A 177 -20.21 12.50 -1.78
N ASP A 178 -19.43 12.72 -0.72
CA ASP A 178 -18.73 13.98 -0.47
C ASP A 178 -17.39 13.75 0.24
N TYR A 179 -16.55 14.78 0.23
CA TYR A 179 -15.28 14.77 0.95
C TYR A 179 -15.52 14.77 2.47
N LEU A 180 -14.64 14.10 3.21
CA LEU A 180 -14.74 14.06 4.67
C LEU A 180 -14.45 15.43 5.28
N GLN A 181 -15.13 15.77 6.39
CA GLN A 181 -14.95 17.05 7.08
C GLN A 181 -13.48 17.36 7.44
N ARG A 182 -12.73 16.32 7.85
CA ARG A 182 -11.33 16.43 8.27
C ARG A 182 -10.36 16.73 7.10
N VAL A 183 -10.81 16.60 5.85
CA VAL A 183 -9.97 16.78 4.66
C VAL A 183 -9.66 18.25 4.37
N ARG A 184 -10.52 19.19 4.80
CA ARG A 184 -10.29 20.64 4.61
C ARG A 184 -8.92 21.11 5.11
N ARG A 185 -8.36 20.43 6.12
CA ARG A 185 -7.05 20.75 6.72
C ARG A 185 -6.17 19.52 6.78
N LEU A 186 -6.27 18.64 5.77
CA LEU A 186 -5.55 17.39 5.71
C LEU A 186 -4.04 17.60 5.82
N LYS A 187 -3.43 16.82 6.71
CA LYS A 187 -1.97 16.74 6.87
C LYS A 187 -1.52 15.30 6.76
N VAL A 188 -0.30 15.13 6.28
CA VAL A 188 0.41 13.87 6.25
C VAL A 188 1.63 13.95 7.15
N GLY A 189 1.77 12.98 8.04
CA GLY A 189 2.86 12.83 8.99
C GLY A 189 3.80 11.71 8.58
N VAL A 190 5.09 12.01 8.55
CA VAL A 190 6.17 11.01 8.40
C VAL A 190 6.97 10.92 9.69
N LEU A 191 7.37 9.72 10.08
CA LEU A 191 8.21 9.54 11.27
C LEU A 191 9.65 9.96 10.98
N GLN A 192 10.17 10.85 11.82
CA GLN A 192 11.55 11.32 11.75
C GLN A 192 12.13 11.43 13.16
N VAL A 193 13.42 11.08 13.30
CA VAL A 193 14.17 11.33 14.54
C VAL A 193 14.56 12.80 14.59
N LYS A 194 14.20 13.52 15.66
CA LYS A 194 14.54 14.94 15.80
C LYS A 194 16.06 15.16 15.87
N SER A 195 16.57 16.12 15.11
CA SER A 195 17.98 16.52 15.20
C SER A 195 18.24 17.30 16.52
N LYS A 196 19.48 17.30 17.02
CA LYS A 196 19.84 18.04 18.28
C LYS A 196 19.51 19.54 18.18
N ARG A 197 19.55 20.13 16.98
CA ARG A 197 19.25 21.57 16.74
C ARG A 197 17.76 21.89 16.85
N GLU A 198 16.89 21.02 16.32
CA GLU A 198 15.44 21.23 16.36
C GLU A 198 14.87 21.05 17.77
N ALA A 199 15.41 20.11 18.54
CA ALA A 199 15.03 19.91 19.94
C ALA A 199 15.33 21.14 20.82
N ASN A 200 16.49 21.79 20.62
CA ASN A 200 16.85 23.01 21.33
C ASN A 200 15.94 24.19 20.95
N THR A 201 15.57 24.33 19.67
CA THR A 201 14.70 25.42 19.20
C THR A 201 13.28 25.29 19.77
N GLU A 202 12.76 24.08 19.91
CA GLU A 202 11.44 23.85 20.53
C GLU A 202 11.47 24.06 22.04
N LYS A 203 12.56 23.66 22.71
CA LYS A 203 12.76 23.94 24.14
C LYS A 203 12.82 25.45 24.41
N GLU A 204 13.56 26.21 23.59
CA GLU A 204 13.61 27.68 23.66
C GLU A 204 12.25 28.33 23.37
N ARG A 205 11.43 27.76 22.47
CA ARG A 205 10.06 28.26 22.21
C ARG A 205 9.08 27.95 23.33
N ARG A 206 9.22 26.81 24.01
CA ARG A 206 8.39 26.45 25.17
C ARG A 206 8.79 27.21 26.43
N GLU A 207 10.07 27.54 26.58
CA GLU A 207 10.61 28.30 27.72
C GLU A 207 10.59 29.84 27.49
N GLY A 208 10.32 30.29 26.26
CA GLY A 208 10.33 31.70 25.82
C GLY A 208 9.17 32.58 26.30
N GLY A 209 8.46 32.21 27.37
CA GLY A 209 7.36 32.97 27.97
C GLY A 209 7.72 33.83 29.19
N GLY A 210 8.99 33.83 29.65
CA GLY A 210 9.41 34.52 30.87
C GLY A 210 10.47 35.61 30.63
N ARG A 211 10.04 36.87 30.47
CA ARG A 211 10.93 38.02 30.62
C ARG A 211 11.35 38.15 32.09
N GLN A 212 12.58 37.77 32.44
CA GLN A 212 13.38 38.59 33.34
C GLN A 212 14.88 38.31 33.23
N ARG A 213 15.62 39.33 32.78
CA ARG A 213 17.06 39.42 32.89
C ARG A 213 17.45 39.41 34.38
N ARG A 214 18.16 38.36 34.82
CA ARG A 214 19.08 38.48 35.95
C ARG A 214 20.41 37.81 35.61
N ARG A 215 21.41 38.67 35.39
CA ARG A 215 22.85 38.34 35.43
C ARG A 215 23.13 37.71 36.80
N GLY A 216 23.54 36.45 36.80
CA GLY A 216 23.92 35.73 38.01
C GLY A 216 24.79 34.53 37.65
N SER A 217 26.09 34.66 37.93
CA SER A 217 27.09 33.60 37.90
C SER A 217 26.62 32.35 38.64
N ARG A 218 26.79 31.15 38.05
CA ARG A 218 27.45 29.99 38.68
C ARG A 218 27.37 28.69 37.85
N SER A 219 28.52 28.01 37.85
CA SER A 219 28.72 26.56 37.78
C SER A 219 28.42 25.85 36.46
N SER A 220 29.48 25.69 35.67
CA SER A 220 29.61 24.67 34.62
C SER A 220 29.64 23.27 35.23
N ARG A 221 28.48 22.76 35.65
CA ARG A 221 28.28 21.32 35.81
C ARG A 221 27.76 20.80 34.47
N VAL A 222 28.68 20.33 33.63
CA VAL A 222 28.34 19.50 32.46
C VAL A 222 27.79 18.20 33.03
N GLN A 223 26.48 18.20 33.34
CA GLN A 223 25.74 16.96 33.50
C GLN A 223 25.81 16.28 32.14
N ARG A 224 26.59 15.20 32.10
CA ARG A 224 26.56 14.21 31.02
C ARG A 224 25.16 13.62 31.04
N SER A 225 24.22 14.29 30.39
CA SER A 225 22.86 13.81 30.24
C SER A 225 22.97 12.44 29.59
N THR A 226 22.52 11.42 30.31
CA THR A 226 22.17 10.12 29.73
C THR A 226 21.44 10.40 28.41
N GLU A 227 21.98 9.91 27.30
CA GLU A 227 21.35 10.11 25.99
C GLU A 227 19.96 9.51 26.05
N THR A 228 18.94 10.37 26.21
CA THR A 228 17.56 9.96 26.05
C THR A 228 17.45 9.45 24.62
N LYS A 229 17.19 8.15 24.46
CA LYS A 229 16.94 7.51 23.16
C LYS A 229 15.93 8.39 22.43
N LYS A 230 16.36 9.04 21.34
CA LYS A 230 15.55 10.01 20.62
C LYS A 230 14.38 9.27 19.98
N GLN A 231 13.19 9.46 20.54
CA GLN A 231 11.99 8.87 19.98
C GLN A 231 11.65 9.55 18.64
N PRO A 232 11.34 8.78 17.58
CA PRO A 232 10.84 9.33 16.34
C PRO A 232 9.48 9.99 16.60
N SER A 233 9.18 11.07 15.90
CA SER A 233 7.89 11.76 16.01
C SER A 233 7.39 12.20 14.64
N PHE A 234 6.08 12.40 14.50
CA PHE A 234 5.52 12.80 13.23
C PHE A 234 5.91 14.22 12.84
N ARG A 235 6.52 14.35 11.66
CA ARG A 235 6.68 15.62 10.96
C ARG A 235 5.54 15.80 9.96
N TRP A 236 4.64 16.73 10.26
CA TRP A 236 3.44 16.98 9.48
C TRP A 236 3.66 17.97 8.32
N THR A 237 3.11 17.64 7.15
CA THR A 237 3.06 18.49 5.95
C THR A 237 1.62 18.60 5.46
N ARG A 238 1.21 19.78 4.97
CA ARG A 238 -0.13 19.99 4.40
C ARG A 238 -0.23 19.39 3.00
N VAL A 239 -1.42 18.93 2.66
CA VAL A 239 -1.80 18.51 1.31
C VAL A 239 -2.16 19.74 0.48
N LYS A 240 -1.67 19.78 -0.77
CA LYS A 240 -1.91 20.82 -1.77
C LYS A 240 -3.15 20.50 -2.60
N GLN A 241 -3.26 19.25 -3.05
CA GLN A 241 -4.42 18.76 -3.79
C GLN A 241 -4.58 17.25 -3.62
N ILE A 242 -5.80 16.77 -3.91
CA ILE A 242 -6.24 15.38 -3.76
C ILE A 242 -6.88 14.96 -5.07
N HIS A 243 -6.45 13.83 -5.63
CA HIS A 243 -7.05 13.20 -6.80
C HIS A 243 -7.80 11.94 -6.40
N ILE A 244 -9.04 11.79 -6.89
CA ILE A 244 -9.91 10.64 -6.63
C ILE A 244 -10.57 10.20 -7.95
N PRO A 245 -10.50 8.90 -8.30
CA PRO A 245 -11.13 8.40 -9.51
C PRO A 245 -12.67 8.48 -9.41
N LYS A 246 -13.33 8.71 -10.54
CA LYS A 246 -14.80 8.77 -10.64
C LYS A 246 -15.43 7.42 -10.29
N GLY A 247 -14.76 6.31 -10.57
CA GLY A 247 -15.22 4.98 -10.17
C GLY A 247 -15.46 4.82 -8.65
N TRP A 248 -14.91 5.70 -7.82
CA TRP A 248 -15.20 5.76 -6.38
C TRP A 248 -16.46 6.56 -6.02
N ILE A 249 -16.90 7.47 -6.89
CA ILE A 249 -17.92 8.47 -6.57
C ILE A 249 -19.31 7.96 -6.97
N HIS A 250 -20.20 7.83 -6.00
CA HIS A 250 -21.59 7.46 -6.16
C HIS A 250 -22.41 8.66 -6.62
N THR A 251 -22.80 8.71 -7.90
CA THR A 251 -23.88 9.58 -8.34
C THR A 251 -25.21 8.89 -8.02
N GLY A 252 -26.07 9.54 -7.23
CA GLY A 252 -27.25 8.96 -6.57
C GLY A 252 -28.36 8.36 -7.45
N ASP A 253 -28.11 8.10 -8.74
CA ASP A 253 -28.99 7.35 -9.64
C ASP A 253 -28.55 5.90 -9.85
N ASP A 254 -27.40 5.48 -9.31
CA ASP A 254 -26.79 4.18 -9.61
C ASP A 254 -26.33 3.45 -8.33
N ASP A 255 -27.31 3.12 -7.47
CA ASP A 255 -27.15 2.20 -6.32
C ASP A 255 -26.78 0.75 -6.76
N THR A 256 -26.62 0.52 -8.07
CA THR A 256 -26.28 -0.76 -8.69
C THR A 256 -24.79 -0.96 -9.00
N ASN A 257 -23.92 0.03 -8.80
CA ASN A 257 -22.48 -0.12 -9.10
C ASN A 257 -21.73 -0.91 -8.02
N ALA A 258 -21.71 -2.24 -8.17
CA ALA A 258 -20.98 -3.17 -7.32
C ALA A 258 -19.43 -3.12 -7.45
N VAL A 259 -18.89 -2.12 -8.16
CA VAL A 259 -17.47 -1.95 -8.57
C VAL A 259 -16.76 -0.88 -7.71
N THR A 260 -17.45 -0.28 -6.75
CA THR A 260 -16.92 0.78 -5.87
C THR A 260 -15.63 0.42 -5.10
N PRO A 261 -15.41 -0.82 -4.60
CA PRO A 261 -14.15 -1.13 -3.92
C PRO A 261 -12.94 -1.14 -4.88
N ASP A 262 -13.16 -1.36 -6.17
CA ASP A 262 -12.09 -1.47 -7.16
C ASP A 262 -11.36 -0.14 -7.35
N TYR A 263 -12.05 0.96 -7.03
CA TYR A 263 -11.55 2.33 -7.15
C TYR A 263 -11.24 3.01 -5.81
N ASP A 264 -11.12 2.23 -4.71
CA ASP A 264 -10.79 2.76 -3.38
C ASP A 264 -9.29 3.13 -3.23
N TYR A 265 -8.82 4.03 -4.08
CA TYR A 265 -7.48 4.64 -4.03
C TYR A 265 -7.56 6.13 -4.34
N ALA A 266 -6.64 6.89 -3.73
CA ALA A 266 -6.50 8.32 -3.95
C ALA A 266 -5.03 8.73 -3.89
N LEU A 267 -4.67 9.79 -4.61
CA LEU A 267 -3.34 10.37 -4.58
C LEU A 267 -3.38 11.77 -3.96
N LEU A 268 -2.51 12.00 -2.98
CA LEU A 268 -2.35 13.29 -2.32
C LEU A 268 -1.03 13.94 -2.76
N GLU A 269 -1.10 15.14 -3.35
CA GLU A 269 0.10 15.97 -3.57
C GLU A 269 0.38 16.82 -2.33
N LEU A 270 1.61 16.80 -1.84
CA LEU A 270 2.07 17.55 -0.69
C LEU A 270 2.54 18.95 -1.07
N LYS A 271 2.25 19.93 -0.21
CA LYS A 271 2.71 21.32 -0.39
C LYS A 271 4.24 21.46 -0.35
N ARG A 272 4.92 20.55 0.35
CA ARG A 272 6.38 20.55 0.48
C ARG A 272 6.92 19.13 0.26
N PRO A 273 8.04 18.98 -0.46
CA PRO A 273 8.64 17.68 -0.65
C PRO A 273 9.18 17.12 0.67
N ILE A 274 9.03 15.81 0.84
CA ILE A 274 9.59 15.04 1.95
C ILE A 274 10.93 14.48 1.49
N LYS A 275 12.00 14.88 2.20
CA LYS A 275 13.37 14.40 1.94
C LYS A 275 13.60 13.01 2.56
N GLN A 276 12.83 12.02 2.14
CA GLN A 276 12.96 10.62 2.53
C GLN A 276 12.87 9.75 1.29
N LYS A 277 13.49 8.56 1.34
CA LYS A 277 13.39 7.60 0.25
C LYS A 277 11.94 7.14 0.12
N HIS A 278 11.37 7.30 -1.06
CA HIS A 278 10.03 6.81 -1.41
C HIS A 278 10.10 5.39 -1.98
N MET A 279 8.96 4.71 -2.03
CA MET A 279 8.82 3.42 -2.70
C MET A 279 8.37 3.63 -4.14
N GLU A 280 8.91 2.85 -5.06
CA GLU A 280 8.48 2.91 -6.46
C GLU A 280 7.10 2.26 -6.62
N LEU A 281 6.33 2.74 -7.61
CA LEU A 281 5.09 2.10 -8.03
C LEU A 281 5.41 0.94 -8.99
N GLY A 282 4.58 -0.10 -8.96
CA GLY A 282 4.64 -1.20 -9.91
C GLY A 282 3.24 -1.73 -10.23
N VAL A 283 3.12 -2.37 -11.38
CA VAL A 283 1.92 -3.13 -11.72
C VAL A 283 1.96 -4.46 -10.98
N ALA A 284 0.83 -4.84 -10.38
CA ALA A 284 0.68 -6.13 -9.72
C ALA A 284 0.84 -7.28 -10.75
N PRO A 285 1.84 -8.17 -10.58
CA PRO A 285 2.03 -9.31 -11.48
C PRO A 285 0.76 -10.13 -11.67
N ALA A 286 0.58 -10.72 -12.85
CA ALA A 286 -0.54 -11.62 -13.12
C ALA A 286 -0.30 -12.97 -12.42
N ALA A 287 -1.19 -13.34 -11.50
CA ALA A 287 -1.10 -14.49 -10.61
C ALA A 287 -1.31 -15.88 -11.25
N LYS A 288 -0.62 -16.21 -12.35
CA LYS A 288 -0.64 -17.59 -12.88
C LYS A 288 0.76 -18.06 -13.26
N PRO A 289 1.19 -19.24 -12.77
CA PRO A 289 0.36 -20.28 -12.10
C PRO A 289 0.22 -20.16 -10.56
N LEU A 290 0.83 -19.16 -9.91
CA LEU A 290 0.76 -18.99 -8.45
C LEU A 290 0.23 -17.60 -8.06
N PRO A 291 -0.60 -17.48 -7.00
CA PRO A 291 -0.99 -16.19 -6.44
C PRO A 291 0.25 -15.39 -6.03
N LEU A 292 0.14 -14.06 -6.03
CA LEU A 292 1.17 -13.16 -5.55
C LEU A 292 1.64 -13.65 -4.18
N GLY A 293 2.86 -14.20 -4.13
CA GLY A 293 3.31 -15.06 -3.03
C GLY A 293 3.13 -14.44 -1.65
N ARG A 294 4.11 -13.65 -1.20
CA ARG A 294 4.05 -12.93 0.07
C ARG A 294 3.94 -11.45 -0.20
N ILE A 295 2.86 -10.84 0.27
CA ILE A 295 2.69 -9.39 0.27
C ILE A 295 3.16 -8.81 1.58
N HIS A 296 3.54 -7.53 1.53
CA HIS A 296 4.05 -6.79 2.67
C HIS A 296 3.36 -5.43 2.71
N PHE A 297 3.06 -4.93 3.90
CA PHE A 297 2.71 -3.52 4.06
C PHE A 297 3.12 -3.02 5.44
N SER A 298 3.22 -1.70 5.55
CA SER A 298 3.53 -1.02 6.80
C SER A 298 2.63 0.18 6.94
N GLY A 299 2.08 0.37 8.13
CA GLY A 299 1.12 1.42 8.40
C GLY A 299 0.97 1.66 9.89
N PHE A 300 -0.09 2.35 10.26
CA PHE A 300 -0.37 2.75 11.64
C PHE A 300 -1.75 2.24 12.04
N ASP A 301 -1.80 1.50 13.13
CA ASP A 301 -3.07 1.11 13.73
C ASP A 301 -3.56 2.21 14.68
N ASN A 302 -4.87 2.40 14.72
CA ASN A 302 -5.54 3.13 15.77
C ASN A 302 -5.58 2.22 16.99
N GLU A 303 -5.18 2.73 18.15
CA GLU A 303 -5.39 2.00 19.40
C GLU A 303 -6.87 2.05 19.80
N PRO A 304 -7.40 1.00 20.46
CA PRO A 304 -8.73 1.01 21.04
C PRO A 304 -8.85 2.12 22.10
N GLU A 305 -9.99 2.81 22.14
CA GLU A 305 -10.26 3.83 23.16
C GLU A 305 -10.12 3.23 24.58
N GLY A 306 -9.16 3.73 25.38
CA GLY A 306 -9.05 3.42 26.81
C GLY A 306 -7.69 2.92 27.32
N GLY A 307 -6.72 2.60 26.46
CA GLY A 307 -5.36 2.23 26.87
C GLY A 307 -4.38 3.37 26.65
N GLN A 308 -3.88 4.04 27.70
CA GLN A 308 -2.80 5.02 27.56
C GLN A 308 -1.66 4.75 28.55
N THR A 309 -0.45 4.65 28.00
CA THR A 309 0.68 5.47 28.48
C THR A 309 1.17 6.39 27.34
N GLU A 310 1.47 7.65 27.66
CA GLU A 310 1.98 8.62 26.68
C GLU A 310 3.31 8.13 26.05
N GLY A 311 3.30 7.85 24.74
CA GLY A 311 4.48 7.42 23.99
C GLY A 311 4.26 6.30 22.99
N GLU A 312 3.10 5.61 23.03
CA GLU A 312 2.83 4.47 22.13
C GLU A 312 2.20 4.86 20.78
N LYS A 313 1.70 6.10 20.65
CA LYS A 313 0.94 6.62 19.50
C LYS A 313 1.70 6.72 18.17
N GLU A 314 3.01 6.47 18.16
CA GLU A 314 3.90 6.76 17.03
C GLU A 314 4.68 5.52 16.55
N LYS A 315 4.06 4.34 16.59
CA LYS A 315 4.69 3.08 16.17
C LYS A 315 4.22 2.63 14.79
N VAL A 316 5.17 2.31 13.91
CA VAL A 316 4.87 1.66 12.62
C VAL A 316 4.61 0.18 12.89
N VAL A 317 3.52 -0.34 12.35
CA VAL A 317 3.21 -1.77 12.37
C VAL A 317 3.48 -2.36 10.99
N TYR A 318 4.42 -3.30 10.94
CA TYR A 318 4.77 -4.06 9.75
C TYR A 318 4.03 -5.39 9.72
N ARG A 319 3.56 -5.78 8.54
CA ARG A 319 2.82 -7.01 8.31
C ARG A 319 3.26 -7.66 7.01
N PHE A 320 3.10 -8.98 6.98
CA PHE A 320 3.15 -9.75 5.76
C PHE A 320 2.17 -10.91 5.86
N CYS A 321 1.58 -11.30 4.74
CA CYS A 321 0.78 -12.51 4.62
C CYS A 321 0.82 -12.97 3.16
N SER A 322 0.23 -14.13 2.91
CA SER A 322 0.01 -14.59 1.55
C SER A 322 -1.33 -14.08 1.03
N VAL A 323 -1.42 -13.86 -0.27
CA VAL A 323 -2.69 -13.58 -0.92
C VAL A 323 -3.49 -14.87 -1.01
N THR A 324 -4.75 -14.83 -0.57
CA THR A 324 -5.65 -15.99 -0.59
C THR A 324 -6.28 -16.15 -1.96
N GLU A 325 -6.85 -15.06 -2.47
CA GLU A 325 -7.58 -15.00 -3.73
C GLU A 325 -7.34 -13.63 -4.40
N GLU A 326 -7.53 -13.56 -5.70
CA GLU A 326 -7.30 -12.35 -6.50
C GLU A 326 -8.42 -12.21 -7.54
N SER A 327 -8.95 -10.99 -7.67
CA SER A 327 -9.74 -10.59 -8.85
C SER A 327 -8.89 -9.71 -9.76
N ASP A 328 -9.50 -9.16 -10.81
CA ASP A 328 -8.80 -8.25 -11.71
C ASP A 328 -8.32 -6.98 -10.99
N ASP A 329 -9.12 -6.50 -10.03
CA ASP A 329 -8.90 -5.21 -9.37
C ASP A 329 -8.63 -5.29 -7.87
N LEU A 330 -8.80 -6.46 -7.24
CA LEU A 330 -8.67 -6.63 -5.79
C LEU A 330 -7.77 -7.83 -5.41
N LEU A 331 -7.08 -7.68 -4.28
CA LEU A 331 -6.33 -8.73 -3.60
C LEU A 331 -7.04 -9.08 -2.29
N TYR A 332 -7.38 -10.35 -2.09
CA TYR A 332 -8.05 -10.86 -0.91
C TYR A 332 -7.06 -11.61 -0.03
N GLN A 333 -7.00 -11.26 1.25
CA GLN A 333 -5.97 -11.71 2.16
C GLN A 333 -6.41 -11.62 3.62
N HIS A 334 -5.67 -12.27 4.52
CA HIS A 334 -5.96 -12.29 5.97
C HIS A 334 -4.77 -11.78 6.81
N CYS A 335 -4.04 -10.78 6.32
CA CYS A 335 -3.09 -10.02 7.12
C CYS A 335 -3.85 -9.30 8.23
N ASP A 336 -3.43 -9.49 9.48
CA ASP A 336 -4.00 -8.84 10.65
C ASP A 336 -3.90 -7.31 10.55
N ALA A 337 -5.02 -6.61 10.59
CA ALA A 337 -5.07 -5.15 10.51
C ALA A 337 -6.14 -4.60 11.45
N GLN A 338 -5.91 -3.39 11.96
CA GLN A 338 -6.90 -2.65 12.73
C GLN A 338 -7.30 -1.38 11.99
N GLN A 339 -8.30 -0.68 12.54
CA GLN A 339 -8.69 0.63 12.04
C GLN A 339 -7.46 1.53 11.94
N GLY A 340 -7.33 2.27 10.84
CA GLY A 340 -6.19 3.15 10.58
C GLY A 340 -5.09 2.55 9.71
N ALA A 341 -5.02 1.22 9.56
CA ALA A 341 -4.18 0.60 8.55
C ALA A 341 -4.62 0.92 7.10
N SER A 342 -5.90 1.29 6.90
CA SER A 342 -6.46 1.72 5.63
C SER A 342 -5.60 2.76 4.92
N GLY A 343 -5.37 2.55 3.64
CA GLY A 343 -4.51 3.34 2.77
C GLY A 343 -3.04 2.93 2.78
N ALA A 344 -2.59 1.99 3.62
CA ALA A 344 -1.21 1.52 3.59
C ALA A 344 -0.84 0.90 2.23
N GLY A 345 0.37 1.20 1.74
CA GLY A 345 0.88 0.64 0.49
C GLY A 345 1.23 -0.84 0.64
N VAL A 346 0.58 -1.68 -0.16
CA VAL A 346 0.90 -3.10 -0.31
C VAL A 346 1.99 -3.26 -1.35
N TYR A 347 3.09 -3.92 -1.00
CA TYR A 347 4.25 -4.09 -1.85
C TYR A 347 4.77 -5.52 -1.85
N ILE A 348 5.46 -5.89 -2.92
CA ILE A 348 6.20 -7.14 -3.06
C ILE A 348 7.68 -6.84 -3.31
N ARG A 349 8.52 -7.85 -3.14
CA ARG A 349 9.97 -7.76 -3.37
C ARG A 349 10.37 -8.77 -4.43
N LEU A 350 10.67 -8.30 -5.64
CA LEU A 350 11.17 -9.13 -6.74
C LEU A 350 12.57 -8.67 -7.17
N ARG A 351 13.26 -9.51 -7.96
CA ARG A 351 14.54 -9.18 -8.55
C ARG A 351 14.32 -8.33 -9.81
N GLN A 352 15.06 -7.24 -9.95
CA GLN A 352 15.14 -6.46 -11.18
C GLN A 352 16.53 -6.64 -11.80
N GLU A 353 16.57 -6.86 -13.11
CA GLU A 353 17.83 -6.84 -13.86
C GLU A 353 18.32 -5.39 -13.98
N VAL A 354 19.61 -5.19 -13.76
CA VAL A 354 20.23 -3.87 -13.86
C VAL A 354 20.81 -3.73 -15.27
N GLU A 355 20.30 -2.78 -16.05
CA GLU A 355 20.78 -2.51 -17.41
C GLU A 355 22.31 -2.39 -17.44
N GLY A 356 22.95 -3.16 -18.33
CA GLY A 356 24.41 -3.19 -18.47
C GLY A 356 25.15 -4.06 -17.45
N SER A 357 24.47 -4.87 -16.64
CA SER A 357 25.13 -5.84 -15.76
C SER A 357 24.34 -7.14 -15.60
N ASN A 358 25.03 -8.27 -15.44
CA ASN A 358 24.40 -9.57 -15.11
C ASN A 358 23.95 -9.65 -13.62
N LYS A 359 23.91 -8.53 -12.89
CA LYS A 359 23.57 -8.51 -11.46
C LYS A 359 22.09 -8.18 -11.28
N ARG A 360 21.37 -9.06 -10.57
CA ARG A 360 19.97 -8.86 -10.17
C ARG A 360 19.90 -8.16 -8.82
N LYS A 361 19.19 -7.03 -8.74
CA LYS A 361 18.98 -6.29 -7.50
C LYS A 361 17.56 -6.50 -6.99
N TRP A 362 17.42 -6.73 -5.68
CA TRP A 362 16.11 -6.78 -5.06
C TRP A 362 15.48 -5.38 -5.01
N GLN A 363 14.28 -5.26 -5.58
CA GLN A 363 13.51 -4.03 -5.59
C GLN A 363 12.13 -4.27 -5.01
N ARG A 364 11.66 -3.29 -4.22
CA ARG A 364 10.31 -3.29 -3.67
C ARG A 364 9.50 -2.26 -4.44
N LYS A 365 8.36 -2.67 -4.98
CA LYS A 365 7.40 -1.78 -5.61
C LYS A 365 6.03 -1.94 -4.96
N VAL A 366 5.33 -0.82 -4.77
CA VAL A 366 3.94 -0.81 -4.35
C VAL A 366 3.09 -1.33 -5.49
N ILE A 367 2.30 -2.37 -5.22
CA ILE A 367 1.42 -3.05 -6.17
C ILE A 367 -0.05 -2.97 -5.75
N GLY A 368 -0.34 -2.35 -4.61
CA GLY A 368 -1.71 -2.22 -4.12
C GLY A 368 -1.86 -1.23 -2.98
N VAL A 369 -3.12 -0.96 -2.62
CA VAL A 369 -3.51 -0.08 -1.52
C VAL A 369 -4.43 -0.85 -0.59
N PHE A 370 -4.06 -1.00 0.68
CA PHE A 370 -4.88 -1.70 1.66
C PHE A 370 -6.18 -0.91 1.89
N SER A 371 -7.34 -1.50 1.60
CA SER A 371 -8.66 -0.86 1.77
C SER A 371 -9.21 -1.14 3.17
N GLY A 372 -9.30 -2.42 3.54
CA GLY A 372 -9.79 -2.82 4.87
C GLY A 372 -10.57 -4.14 4.85
N HIS A 373 -11.30 -4.39 5.92
CA HIS A 373 -12.11 -5.59 6.10
C HIS A 373 -13.40 -5.54 5.26
N ARG A 374 -13.77 -6.68 4.68
CA ARG A 374 -14.95 -6.88 3.83
C ARG A 374 -15.58 -8.24 4.06
N TRP A 375 -16.90 -8.26 4.01
CA TRP A 375 -17.68 -9.48 3.85
C TRP A 375 -17.92 -9.72 2.36
N VAL A 376 -17.61 -10.92 1.89
CA VAL A 376 -17.77 -11.36 0.51
C VAL A 376 -18.73 -12.54 0.49
N GLU A 377 -19.75 -12.48 -0.35
CA GLU A 377 -20.67 -13.59 -0.57
C GLU A 377 -20.09 -14.56 -1.61
N GLY A 378 -20.07 -15.85 -1.29
CA GLY A 378 -19.63 -16.92 -2.20
C GLY A 378 -20.79 -17.69 -2.86
N ASP A 379 -20.42 -18.65 -3.72
CA ASP A 379 -21.27 -19.47 -4.62
C ASP A 379 -22.58 -20.03 -4.03
N GLN A 380 -22.67 -20.20 -2.71
CA GLN A 380 -23.79 -20.83 -2.00
C GLN A 380 -24.46 -19.90 -0.97
N GLY A 381 -24.19 -18.59 -1.03
CA GLY A 381 -24.63 -17.62 -0.01
C GLY A 381 -23.80 -17.68 1.28
N GLU A 382 -22.69 -18.44 1.29
CA GLU A 382 -21.72 -18.44 2.38
C GLU A 382 -20.98 -17.09 2.39
N LYS A 383 -21.10 -16.34 3.50
CA LYS A 383 -20.32 -15.12 3.70
C LYS A 383 -18.93 -15.47 4.23
N ARG A 384 -17.89 -14.99 3.54
CA ARG A 384 -16.50 -15.07 3.98
C ARG A 384 -15.97 -13.67 4.27
N ASP A 385 -15.20 -13.53 5.34
CA ASP A 385 -14.51 -12.30 5.67
C ASP A 385 -13.11 -12.27 5.06
N TYR A 386 -12.74 -11.16 4.45
CA TYR A 386 -11.39 -10.92 3.95
C TYR A 386 -10.94 -9.51 4.31
N ASN A 387 -9.64 -9.32 4.48
CA ASN A 387 -9.05 -8.01 4.27
C ASN A 387 -8.74 -7.85 2.78
N VAL A 388 -9.09 -6.69 2.24
CA VAL A 388 -9.01 -6.40 0.81
C VAL A 388 -8.02 -5.28 0.57
N ALA A 389 -7.24 -5.41 -0.51
CA ALA A 389 -6.41 -4.35 -1.04
C ALA A 389 -6.75 -4.10 -2.52
N VAL A 390 -6.84 -2.83 -2.92
CA VAL A 390 -6.98 -2.46 -4.32
C VAL A 390 -5.68 -2.80 -5.04
N ARG A 391 -5.77 -3.61 -6.09
CA ARG A 391 -4.66 -4.02 -6.93
C ARG A 391 -4.32 -2.90 -7.92
N ILE A 392 -3.03 -2.59 -8.09
CA ILE A 392 -2.54 -1.65 -9.11
C ILE A 392 -2.44 -2.39 -10.43
N THR A 393 -3.48 -2.26 -11.26
CA THR A 393 -3.53 -2.74 -12.64
C THR A 393 -2.77 -1.79 -13.57
N PRO A 394 -2.49 -2.16 -14.83
CA PRO A 394 -1.86 -1.25 -15.80
C PRO A 394 -2.60 0.10 -15.95
N LEU A 395 -3.94 0.07 -15.94
CA LEU A 395 -4.77 1.28 -16.04
C LEU A 395 -4.66 2.16 -14.79
N LYS A 396 -4.73 1.57 -13.60
CA LYS A 396 -4.55 2.29 -12.33
C LYS A 396 -3.13 2.84 -12.21
N TYR A 397 -2.12 2.08 -12.66
CA TYR A 397 -0.74 2.56 -12.72
C TYR A 397 -0.62 3.78 -13.63
N ALA A 398 -1.20 3.72 -14.84
CA ALA A 398 -1.19 4.85 -15.77
C ALA A 398 -1.80 6.09 -15.14
N GLN A 399 -2.92 5.96 -14.44
CA GLN A 399 -3.62 7.07 -13.79
C GLN A 399 -2.81 7.67 -12.65
N ILE A 400 -2.28 6.83 -11.77
CA ILE A 400 -1.45 7.28 -10.65
C ILE A 400 -0.17 7.95 -11.17
N CYS A 401 0.46 7.37 -12.20
CA CYS A 401 1.65 7.93 -12.83
C CYS A 401 1.37 9.30 -13.47
N HIS A 402 0.25 9.41 -14.19
CA HIS A 402 -0.23 10.67 -14.76
C HIS A 402 -0.40 11.75 -13.70
N TRP A 403 -1.02 11.43 -12.56
CA TRP A 403 -1.14 12.39 -11.47
C TRP A 403 0.19 12.78 -10.81
N ILE A 404 1.19 11.88 -10.79
CA ILE A 404 2.52 12.16 -10.20
C ILE A 404 3.37 13.05 -11.10
N HIS A 405 3.37 12.76 -12.41
CA HIS A 405 4.31 13.35 -13.36
C HIS A 405 3.68 14.45 -14.22
N GLY A 406 2.39 14.33 -14.55
CA GLY A 406 1.68 15.17 -15.52
C GLY A 406 2.12 14.97 -16.97
N ASP A 407 3.30 14.37 -17.21
CA ASP A 407 3.82 14.02 -18.53
C ASP A 407 3.55 12.54 -18.84
N PRO A 408 2.69 12.23 -19.83
CA PRO A 408 2.36 10.86 -20.21
C PRO A 408 3.58 10.05 -20.67
N SER A 409 4.63 10.69 -21.21
CA SER A 409 5.81 9.97 -21.71
C SER A 409 6.58 9.24 -20.61
N MET A 410 6.49 9.75 -19.37
CA MET A 410 7.08 9.14 -18.18
C MET A 410 6.35 7.88 -17.70
N CYS A 411 5.17 7.59 -18.28
CA CYS A 411 4.25 6.55 -17.83
C CYS A 411 4.10 5.39 -18.82
N THR A 412 5.00 5.27 -19.81
CA THR A 412 4.88 4.28 -20.90
C THR A 412 5.27 2.85 -20.49
N LYS A 413 6.00 2.68 -19.38
CA LYS A 413 6.50 1.39 -18.89
C LYS A 413 6.43 1.34 -17.35
N ALA A 414 6.18 0.15 -16.79
CA ALA A 414 6.16 -0.08 -15.34
C ALA A 414 7.12 -1.18 -14.88
#